data_AF-A0A127SKJ8-F1
#
_entry.id   AF-A0A127SKJ8-F1
#
_cell.length_a   1.000
_cell.length_b   1.000
_cell.length_c   1.000
_cell.angle_alpha   90.00
_cell.angle_beta   90.00
_cell.angle_gamma   90.00
#
_symmetry.space_group_name_H-M   'P 1'
#
loop_
_entity.id
_entity.type
_entity.pdbx_description
1 polymer ?
#
loop_
_entity_poly.entity_id
_entity_poly.type
_entity_poly.pdbx_seq_one_letter_code
_entity_poly.pdbx_strand_id
1 'polypeptide(L)' 'QALYTDFISQLAGYPTTYVIDSEGNIVGAPIIGNVKAQEDTLNARLEQAMDG' A
#
# COMPACT_ATOMS: atom_id res chain seq x y z
N GLN A 1 14.04 -19.57 -8.73
CA GLN A 1 14.72 -18.54 -7.92
C GLN A 1 14.22 -17.12 -8.22
N ALA A 2 13.76 -16.81 -9.44
CA ALA A 2 13.19 -15.51 -9.82
C ALA A 2 12.03 -15.03 -8.93
N LEU A 3 11.09 -15.91 -8.54
CA LEU A 3 9.98 -15.56 -7.64
C LEU A 3 10.45 -14.97 -6.30
N TYR A 4 11.55 -15.49 -5.74
CA TYR A 4 12.09 -15.02 -4.46
C TYR A 4 12.71 -13.63 -4.62
N THR A 5 13.47 -13.40 -5.69
CA THR A 5 14.06 -12.10 -5.98
C THR A 5 13.00 -11.05 -6.31
N ASP A 6 11.98 -11.39 -7.11
CA ASP A 6 10.85 -10.50 -7.42
C ASP A 6 10.04 -10.19 -6.15
N PHE A 7 9.78 -11.18 -5.30
CA PHE A 7 9.08 -10.99 -4.03
C PHE A 7 9.87 -10.11 -3.05
N ILE A 8 11.18 -10.35 -2.89
CA ILE A 8 12.05 -9.53 -2.03
C ILE A 8 12.22 -8.12 -2.61
N SER A 9 12.27 -7.95 -3.93
CA SER A 9 12.33 -6.61 -4.54
C SER A 9 11.05 -5.79 -4.35
N GLN A 10 9.90 -6.46 -4.15
CA GLN A 10 8.63 -5.85 -3.79
C GLN A 10 8.51 -5.56 -2.29
N LEU A 11 9.39 -6.13 -1.44
CA LEU A 11 9.57 -5.69 -0.05
C LEU A 11 10.37 -4.38 -0.05
N ALA A 12 9.82 -3.34 -0.66
CA ALA A 12 10.45 -2.02 -0.80
C ALA A 12 10.63 -1.30 0.55
N GLY A 13 10.12 -1.85 1.65
CA GLY A 13 10.47 -1.48 3.03
C GLY A 13 9.51 -2.10 4.05
N TYR A 14 9.89 -2.09 5.33
CA TYR A 14 9.05 -2.57 6.43
C TYR A 14 8.73 -1.43 7.40
N PRO A 15 7.48 -1.27 7.85
CA PRO A 15 6.27 -1.97 7.40
C PRO A 15 5.80 -1.50 6.00
N THR A 16 4.95 -2.29 5.34
CA THR A 16 4.25 -1.91 4.10
C THR A 16 2.74 -2.01 4.34
N THR A 17 1.99 -0.98 3.92
CA THR A 17 0.53 -0.90 4.05
C THR A 17 -0.13 -0.80 2.68
N TYR A 18 -1.10 -1.66 2.40
CA TYR A 18 -1.95 -1.64 1.21
C TYR A 18 -3.36 -1.16 1.58
N VAL A 19 -3.98 -0.35 0.73
CA VAL A 19 -5.39 0.03 0.84
C VAL A 19 -6.16 -0.67 -0.26
N ILE A 20 -7.25 -1.34 0.11
CA ILE A 20 -8.10 -2.14 -0.78
C ILE A 20 -9.53 -1.58 -0.69
N ASP A 21 -10.18 -1.39 -1.84
CA ASP A 21 -11.57 -0.96 -1.91
C ASP A 21 -12.56 -2.13 -1.67
N SER A 22 -13.86 -1.83 -1.72
CA SER A 22 -14.91 -2.83 -1.48
C SER A 22 -15.06 -3.87 -2.60
N GLU A 23 -14.55 -3.58 -3.80
CA GLU A 23 -14.56 -4.50 -4.94
C GLU A 23 -13.32 -5.42 -4.96
N GLY A 24 -12.34 -5.15 -4.09
CA GLY A 24 -11.11 -5.91 -3.95
C GLY A 24 -9.95 -5.37 -4.78
N ASN A 25 -10.04 -4.16 -5.32
CA ASN A 25 -8.94 -3.53 -6.07
C ASN A 25 -7.98 -2.79 -5.12
N ILE A 26 -6.70 -2.76 -5.51
CA ILE A 26 -5.69 -1.98 -4.80
C ILE A 26 -5.85 -0.50 -5.16
N VAL A 27 -5.99 0.34 -4.14
CA VAL A 27 -6.09 1.79 -4.31
C VAL A 27 -4.69 2.38 -4.32
N GLY A 28 -4.18 2.59 -5.54
CA GLY A 28 -2.87 3.20 -5.81
C GLY A 28 -1.66 2.41 -5.32
N ALA A 29 -0.55 3.10 -5.07
CA ALA A 29 0.72 2.48 -4.68
C ALA A 29 0.77 2.19 -3.16
N PRO A 30 1.45 1.08 -2.75
CA PRO A 30 1.66 0.74 -1.35
C PRO A 30 2.41 1.83 -0.58
N ILE A 31 2.04 1.98 0.69
CA ILE A 31 2.69 2.90 1.63
C ILE A 31 3.82 2.15 2.31
N ILE A 32 5.05 2.69 2.25
CA ILE A 32 6.25 2.04 2.77
C ILE A 32 6.82 2.86 3.92
N GLY A 33 7.14 2.20 5.04
CA GLY A 33 7.75 2.79 6.22
C GLY A 33 6.76 3.09 7.35
N ASN A 34 7.21 3.84 8.37
CA ASN A 34 6.41 4.10 9.57
C ASN A 34 5.24 5.06 9.28
N VAL A 35 4.02 4.58 9.52
CA VAL A 35 2.75 5.28 9.31
C VAL A 35 2.63 6.59 10.12
N LYS A 36 3.40 6.77 11.21
CA LYS A 36 3.31 7.97 12.08
C LYS A 36 3.55 9.30 11.35
N ALA A 37 4.22 9.31 10.19
CA ALA A 37 4.43 10.51 9.38
C ALA A 37 3.66 10.47 8.04
N GLN A 38 2.74 9.52 7.87
CA GLN A 38 2.06 9.21 6.60
C GLN A 38 0.54 9.11 6.77
N GLU A 39 -0.02 9.61 7.87
CA GLU A 39 -1.45 9.59 8.15
C GLU A 39 -2.26 10.27 7.04
N ASP A 40 -1.79 11.42 6.53
CA ASP A 40 -2.41 12.11 5.39
C ASP A 40 -2.44 11.25 4.13
N THR A 41 -1.38 10.49 3.87
CA THR A 41 -1.30 9.58 2.72
C THR A 41 -2.27 8.41 2.88
N LEU A 42 -2.41 7.88 4.10
CA LEU A 42 -3.39 6.83 4.40
C LEU A 42 -4.82 7.35 4.24
N ASN A 43 -5.13 8.52 4.80
CA ASN A 43 -6.46 9.11 4.73
C ASN A 43 -6.86 9.44 3.29
N ALA A 44 -5.96 10.01 2.48
CA ALA A 44 -6.23 10.26 1.06
C ALA A 44 -6.53 8.97 0.28
N ARG A 45 -5.89 7.85 0.65
CA ARG A 45 -6.17 6.53 0.06
C ARG A 45 -7.53 5.99 0.48
N LEU A 46 -7.90 6.18 1.75
CA LEU A 46 -9.21 5.78 2.25
C LEU A 46 -10.33 6.59 1.57
N GLU A 47 -10.15 7.89 1.39
CA GLU A 47 -11.08 8.73 0.62
C GLU A 47 -11.23 8.21 -0.83
N GLN A 48 -10.11 7.94 -1.51
CA GLN A 48 -10.12 7.35 -2.85
C GLN A 48 -10.86 5.99 -2.91
N ALA A 49 -10.72 5.17 -1.86
CA ALA A 49 -11.38 3.86 -1.79
C ALA A 49 -12.89 3.95 -1.53
N MET A 50 -13.39 5.08 -1.03
CA MET A 50 -14.81 5.31 -0.73
C MET A 50 -15.54 6.04 -1.87
N ASP A 51 -14.81 6.80 -2.69
CA ASP A 51 -15.38 7.57 -3.80
C ASP A 51 -15.49 6.77 -5.13
N GLY A 52 -14.92 5.55 -5.17
CA GLY A 52 -15.03 4.60 -6.28
C GLY A 52 -16.17 3.61 -6.09
#